data_AF-A0A3M6XLB1-F1
#
_entry.id   AF-A0A3M6XLB1-F1
#
_cell.length_a   1.000
_cell.length_b   1.000
_cell.length_c   1.000
_cell.angle_alpha   90.00
_cell.angle_beta   90.00
_cell.angle_gamma   90.00
#
_symmetry.space_group_name_H-M   'P 1'
#
loop_
_entity.id
_entity.type
_entity.pdbx_description
1 polymer ?
#
loop_
_entity_poly.entity_id
_entity_poly.type
_entity_poly.pdbx_seq_one_letter_code
_entity_poly.pdbx_strand_id
1 'polypeptide(L)'
;AETVFSGQNSVRNSVQNSVQNSGTNTPSGEAGGIDWKRERLPQIDIGESTTAQSEKEEGRVPTALLAATIAHVCKTSDEGAILAFVPGLEEITRTHKHLLEMNLLGMDFNDPQKFKICLLHSTVPKEEQDAVFQSVPQGCRKIILSTNIAETSVTVTDVRFVLDTGKLREKRYDQMKRITSLQTVWVSRSNAKQRAGRAGRVADGYYYALFSQERHDALRAVGLPELLRSDLQEVCLSIKAQKFKEPVGQFLAQAIEPPVPQAIEAAVSNLEAIEAFTEDERLTDLGSLLAKLPIHPAWGKMIVLGVIFRCLDPMLILGAAQEERSLFISPIGPDARSQARRIRLNYANGEKSDHLSMLNAFREIRSLRDQSGMGYAFDRARDNYIHMGAFRTIEGTARQIVEILAEAKLIEKPEPFSSRSRYGGGGDYGPAALNRNSNNTVLIQSLLLAGVYPNLGAKSSAKGSAFRTVTERGVLMHVSSLNDDSKSKEKTAFGSLYAYSSLAKAVDGHALFMRDTTQVSPLMTSLFGGKLDLTPESSRLELDDWLPFWIKTADRQFASKLVLEFRKALDRVLNEAYRSLGHLEERGQVGAGFADDPIRERFASQVVRILSHAAGRPYVGQWEAGRWPRGGGEGGR
;
A
#
# COMPACT_ATOMS: atom_id res chain seq x y z
N ALA A 1 -4.11 -50.36 -22.44
CA ALA A 1 -4.01 -49.93 -23.84
C ALA A 1 -2.92 -48.86 -23.89
N GLU A 2 -1.65 -49.22 -23.69
CA GLU A 2 -0.73 -49.87 -24.65
C GLU A 2 -0.49 -49.07 -25.94
N THR A 3 0.68 -48.43 -26.01
CA THR A 3 1.64 -48.33 -27.15
C THR A 3 2.73 -47.35 -26.69
N VAL A 4 3.88 -47.77 -26.13
CA VAL A 4 5.09 -48.38 -26.72
C VAL A 4 5.66 -47.60 -27.91
N PHE A 5 6.73 -46.85 -27.66
CA PHE A 5 7.93 -46.85 -28.52
C PHE A 5 9.18 -46.64 -27.68
N SER A 6 10.09 -47.60 -27.83
CA SER A 6 11.40 -47.74 -27.21
C SER A 6 12.49 -46.94 -27.94
N GLY A 7 13.52 -46.50 -27.22
CA GLY A 7 14.79 -46.05 -27.80
C GLY A 7 15.84 -45.78 -26.73
N GLN A 8 16.58 -46.83 -26.36
CA GLN A 8 17.70 -46.80 -25.41
C GLN A 8 18.88 -45.96 -25.93
N ASN A 9 19.54 -45.24 -25.03
CA ASN A 9 21.00 -45.24 -24.97
C ASN A 9 21.48 -44.91 -23.55
N SER A 10 22.24 -45.85 -22.98
CA SER A 10 22.89 -45.78 -21.67
C SER A 10 24.23 -45.05 -21.79
N VAL A 11 24.70 -44.39 -20.71
CA VAL A 11 26.00 -44.71 -20.05
C VAL A 11 26.04 -44.06 -18.65
N ARG A 12 26.11 -44.96 -17.67
CA ARG A 12 26.70 -44.92 -16.31
C ARG A 12 27.60 -43.75 -15.89
N ASN A 13 27.43 -43.25 -14.65
CA ASN A 13 28.26 -43.60 -13.47
C ASN A 13 27.88 -42.74 -12.25
N SER A 14 27.41 -43.35 -11.15
CA SER A 14 28.11 -43.49 -9.84
C SER A 14 28.12 -42.19 -9.00
N VAL A 15 27.69 -42.12 -7.73
CA VAL A 15 28.17 -42.89 -6.57
C VAL A 15 27.17 -42.79 -5.38
N GLN A 16 26.84 -43.97 -4.84
CA GLN A 16 26.65 -44.44 -3.44
C GLN A 16 26.18 -43.50 -2.31
N ASN A 17 25.07 -43.91 -1.64
CA ASN A 17 24.97 -44.49 -0.27
C ASN A 17 24.91 -43.43 0.84
N SER A 18 24.16 -43.53 1.94
CA SER A 18 23.35 -44.57 2.63
C SER A 18 22.61 -43.80 3.76
N VAL A 19 21.49 -44.21 4.36
CA VAL A 19 21.38 -45.24 5.40
C VAL A 19 19.89 -45.52 5.68
N GLN A 20 19.66 -46.81 5.93
CA GLN A 20 18.48 -47.55 6.40
C GLN A 20 17.64 -46.88 7.52
N ASN A 21 16.32 -47.11 7.49
CA ASN A 21 15.68 -47.80 8.61
C ASN A 21 14.42 -48.59 8.18
N SER A 22 14.24 -49.75 8.81
CA SER A 22 13.37 -50.86 8.41
C SER A 22 12.32 -51.21 9.46
N GLY A 23 11.16 -51.70 9.01
CA GLY A 23 10.15 -52.46 9.80
C GLY A 23 8.95 -51.61 10.25
N THR A 24 7.68 -51.99 10.10
CA THR A 24 7.05 -53.32 10.02
C THR A 24 5.67 -53.27 9.31
N ASN A 25 5.31 -54.35 8.61
CA ASN A 25 4.02 -54.58 7.95
C ASN A 25 2.87 -54.90 8.93
N THR A 26 1.65 -54.43 8.64
CA THR A 26 0.45 -55.28 8.45
C THR A 26 -0.65 -54.53 7.67
N PRO A 27 -1.46 -55.22 6.83
CA PRO A 27 -2.38 -54.58 5.89
C PRO A 27 -3.83 -54.61 6.39
N SER A 28 -4.55 -53.50 6.21
CA SER A 28 -6.01 -53.50 6.21
C SER A 28 -6.48 -52.39 5.27
N GLY A 29 -7.13 -52.78 4.18
CA GLY A 29 -7.66 -51.88 3.18
C GLY A 29 -8.86 -51.11 3.69
N GLU A 30 -8.95 -49.84 3.29
CA GLU A 30 -10.18 -49.10 3.08
C GLU A 30 -9.86 -47.86 2.21
N ALA A 31 -10.87 -47.40 1.49
CA ALA A 31 -10.77 -46.71 0.23
C ALA A 31 -10.31 -45.24 0.28
N GLY A 32 -9.60 -44.81 -0.77
CA GLY A 32 -9.77 -43.50 -1.41
C GLY A 32 -9.60 -42.24 -0.56
N GLY A 33 -8.52 -42.11 0.21
CA GLY A 33 -8.07 -40.85 0.78
C GLY A 33 -6.96 -40.22 -0.06
N ILE A 34 -7.12 -38.96 -0.47
CA ILE A 34 -6.03 -38.18 -1.06
C ILE A 34 -4.92 -38.07 0.00
N ASP A 35 -3.76 -38.67 -0.27
CA ASP A 35 -2.58 -38.57 0.59
C ASP A 35 -1.97 -37.17 0.46
N TRP A 36 -2.29 -36.30 1.41
CA TRP A 36 -1.77 -34.94 1.49
C TRP A 36 -0.29 -34.88 1.92
N LYS A 37 0.34 -36.01 2.27
CA LYS A 37 1.77 -36.06 2.62
C LYS A 37 2.62 -36.08 1.36
N ARG A 38 2.54 -35.02 0.55
CA ARG A 38 3.58 -34.74 -0.44
C ARG A 38 4.88 -34.40 0.29
N GLU A 39 5.98 -34.96 -0.22
CA GLU A 39 7.34 -34.55 0.11
C GLU A 39 7.39 -33.04 0.27
N ARG A 40 7.91 -32.58 1.41
CA ARG A 40 8.21 -31.16 1.62
C ARG A 40 9.03 -30.70 0.42
N LEU A 41 8.44 -29.85 -0.42
CA LEU A 41 9.23 -29.05 -1.35
C LEU A 41 10.33 -28.40 -0.52
N PRO A 42 11.59 -28.37 -1.01
CA PRO A 42 12.70 -27.78 -0.26
C PRO A 42 12.26 -26.43 0.29
N GLN A 43 12.52 -26.21 1.59
CA GLN A 43 12.23 -24.95 2.26
C GLN A 43 12.74 -23.83 1.35
N ILE A 44 11.82 -23.01 0.86
CA ILE A 44 12.15 -21.86 0.04
C ILE A 44 12.81 -20.89 0.99
N ASP A 45 14.13 -20.81 0.88
CA ASP A 45 14.90 -19.74 1.49
C ASP A 45 14.53 -18.47 0.73
N ILE A 46 13.55 -17.72 1.26
CA ILE A 46 13.19 -16.37 0.78
C ILE A 46 14.40 -15.43 0.97
N GLY A 47 15.47 -15.89 1.63
CA GLY A 47 16.75 -15.24 1.81
C GLY A 47 17.82 -15.54 0.76
N GLU A 48 17.55 -16.27 -0.34
CA GLU A 48 18.57 -16.37 -1.39
C GLU A 48 18.88 -14.97 -1.93
N SER A 49 20.09 -14.51 -1.61
CA SER A 49 20.70 -13.30 -2.14
C SER A 49 20.98 -13.54 -3.62
N THR A 50 19.94 -13.47 -4.45
CA THR A 50 20.12 -13.22 -5.88
C THR A 50 20.94 -11.95 -5.98
N THR A 51 22.15 -12.08 -6.54
CA THR A 51 23.00 -10.91 -6.72
C THR A 51 22.20 -9.84 -7.46
N ALA A 52 22.34 -8.56 -7.07
CA ALA A 52 21.60 -7.45 -7.68
C ALA A 52 21.71 -7.41 -9.22
N GLN A 53 22.76 -8.04 -9.77
CA GLN A 53 22.99 -8.21 -11.20
C GLN A 53 22.07 -9.27 -11.84
N SER A 54 21.83 -10.40 -11.17
CA SER A 54 20.87 -11.43 -11.61
C SER A 54 19.43 -10.89 -11.60
N GLU A 55 19.03 -10.20 -10.53
CA GLU A 55 17.71 -9.55 -10.44
C GLU A 55 17.51 -8.51 -11.55
N LYS A 56 18.58 -7.79 -11.93
CA LYS A 56 18.56 -6.78 -12.99
C LYS A 56 18.42 -7.37 -14.39
N GLU A 57 19.09 -8.50 -14.67
CA GLU A 57 18.92 -9.20 -15.93
C GLU A 57 17.54 -9.84 -16.04
N GLU A 58 17.07 -10.45 -14.95
CA GLU A 58 15.72 -10.98 -14.89
C GLU A 58 14.65 -9.88 -14.94
N GLY A 59 14.93 -8.66 -14.50
CA GLY A 59 14.00 -7.54 -14.57
C GLY A 59 13.80 -6.93 -15.96
N ARG A 60 14.63 -7.29 -16.96
CA ARG A 60 14.55 -6.73 -18.32
C ARG A 60 13.32 -7.21 -19.07
N VAL A 61 12.70 -6.28 -19.81
CA VAL A 61 11.50 -6.53 -20.61
C VAL A 61 11.82 -6.23 -22.07
N PRO A 62 11.60 -7.18 -23.01
CA PRO A 62 12.00 -7.03 -24.40
C PRO A 62 10.97 -6.21 -25.21
N THR A 63 10.77 -4.94 -24.86
CA THR A 63 9.74 -4.07 -25.48
C THR A 63 9.94 -3.83 -26.98
N ALA A 64 11.19 -3.75 -27.44
CA ALA A 64 11.49 -3.60 -28.87
C ALA A 64 11.17 -4.88 -29.66
N LEU A 65 11.47 -6.07 -29.10
CA LEU A 65 11.09 -7.34 -29.71
C LEU A 65 9.57 -7.51 -29.73
N LEU A 66 8.88 -7.09 -28.67
CA LEU A 66 7.42 -7.06 -28.64
C LEU A 66 6.85 -6.21 -29.77
N ALA A 67 7.35 -4.98 -29.95
CA ALA A 67 6.91 -4.11 -31.05
C ALA A 67 7.19 -4.74 -32.42
N ALA A 68 8.37 -5.34 -32.62
CA ALA A 68 8.69 -6.06 -33.86
C ALA A 68 7.78 -7.28 -34.10
N THR A 69 7.38 -7.98 -33.04
CA THR A 69 6.47 -9.15 -33.11
C THR A 69 5.05 -8.69 -33.46
N ILE A 70 4.58 -7.59 -32.87
CA ILE A 70 3.31 -6.94 -33.27
C ILE A 70 3.36 -6.61 -34.75
N ALA A 71 4.47 -6.02 -35.22
CA ALA A 71 4.64 -5.70 -36.62
C ALA A 71 4.65 -6.95 -37.52
N HIS A 72 5.30 -8.02 -37.10
CA HIS A 72 5.27 -9.28 -37.84
C HIS A 72 3.83 -9.79 -37.99
N VAL A 73 3.07 -9.86 -36.89
CA VAL A 73 1.68 -10.33 -36.89
C VAL A 73 0.76 -9.45 -37.75
N CYS A 74 0.95 -8.13 -37.73
CA CYS A 74 0.22 -7.20 -38.58
C CYS A 74 0.54 -7.35 -40.08
N LYS A 75 1.73 -7.83 -40.42
CA LYS A 75 2.15 -8.05 -41.82
C LYS A 75 1.74 -9.41 -42.37
N THR A 76 1.64 -10.43 -41.50
CA THR A 76 1.36 -11.82 -41.91
C THR A 76 -0.11 -12.20 -41.82
N SER A 77 -0.94 -11.39 -41.18
CA SER A 77 -2.36 -11.67 -40.96
C SER A 77 -3.16 -10.38 -40.80
N ASP A 78 -4.43 -10.42 -41.18
CA ASP A 78 -5.34 -9.28 -41.10
C ASP A 78 -6.44 -9.55 -40.04
N GLU A 79 -6.50 -10.78 -39.55
CA GLU A 79 -7.57 -11.27 -38.69
C GLU A 79 -7.40 -10.87 -37.22
N GLY A 80 -8.52 -10.49 -36.58
CA GLY A 80 -8.62 -10.33 -35.12
C GLY A 80 -7.70 -9.28 -34.49
N ALA A 81 -7.99 -8.98 -33.23
CA ALA A 81 -7.22 -8.06 -32.41
C ALA A 81 -5.96 -8.73 -31.82
N ILE A 82 -4.96 -7.90 -31.55
CA ILE A 82 -3.71 -8.27 -30.88
C ILE A 82 -3.78 -7.82 -29.43
N LEU A 83 -3.53 -8.72 -28.49
CA LEU A 83 -3.39 -8.43 -27.06
C LEU A 83 -1.95 -8.70 -26.61
N ALA A 84 -1.23 -7.66 -26.20
CA ALA A 84 0.14 -7.75 -25.75
C ALA A 84 0.25 -7.57 -24.23
N PHE A 85 0.86 -8.54 -23.54
CA PHE A 85 1.12 -8.49 -22.10
C PHE A 85 2.51 -7.95 -21.78
N VAL A 86 2.54 -6.86 -21.03
CA VAL A 86 3.75 -6.22 -20.47
C VAL A 86 3.58 -6.01 -18.96
N PRO A 87 4.66 -5.88 -18.18
CA PRO A 87 4.54 -5.86 -16.72
C PRO A 87 3.92 -4.58 -16.17
N GLY A 88 4.18 -3.40 -16.76
CA GLY A 88 3.72 -2.12 -16.21
C GLY A 88 3.51 -1.02 -17.25
N LEU A 89 3.06 0.15 -16.78
CA LEU A 89 2.77 1.32 -17.62
C LEU A 89 4.01 1.85 -18.36
N GLU A 90 5.19 1.78 -17.74
CA GLU A 90 6.43 2.22 -18.40
C GLU A 90 6.69 1.38 -19.66
N GLU A 91 6.52 0.07 -19.58
CA GLU A 91 6.70 -0.83 -20.71
C GLU A 91 5.58 -0.67 -21.76
N ILE A 92 4.34 -0.35 -21.33
CA ILE A 92 3.25 0.04 -22.24
C ILE A 92 3.66 1.27 -23.06
N THR A 93 4.07 2.36 -22.39
CA THR A 93 4.47 3.60 -23.07
C THR A 93 5.69 3.40 -23.96
N ARG A 94 6.67 2.61 -23.51
CA ARG A 94 7.88 2.31 -24.30
C ARG A 94 7.55 1.50 -25.55
N THR A 95 6.70 0.47 -25.44
CA THR A 95 6.24 -0.32 -26.59
C THR A 95 5.42 0.52 -27.56
N HIS A 96 4.52 1.36 -27.05
CA HIS A 96 3.76 2.32 -27.86
C HIS A 96 4.70 3.25 -28.64
N LYS A 97 5.69 3.84 -27.98
CA LYS A 97 6.72 4.68 -28.61
C LYS A 97 7.48 3.93 -29.73
N HIS A 98 7.89 2.68 -29.46
CA HIS A 98 8.55 1.86 -30.47
C HIS A 98 7.69 1.62 -31.70
N LEU A 99 6.39 1.36 -31.53
CA LEU A 99 5.46 1.16 -32.65
C LEU A 99 5.33 2.42 -33.52
N LEU A 100 5.29 3.61 -32.90
CA LEU A 100 5.10 4.86 -33.64
C LEU A 100 6.38 5.41 -34.29
N GLU A 101 7.56 5.16 -33.69
CA GLU A 101 8.82 5.79 -34.10
C GLU A 101 9.76 4.85 -34.85
N MET A 102 9.73 3.55 -34.56
CA MET A 102 10.55 2.58 -35.29
C MET A 102 9.77 2.19 -36.54
N ASN A 103 10.30 2.47 -37.73
CA ASN A 103 9.71 2.04 -38.99
C ASN A 103 9.78 0.50 -39.13
N LEU A 104 8.92 -0.20 -38.39
CA LEU A 104 8.97 -1.65 -38.21
C LEU A 104 8.33 -2.32 -39.42
N LEU A 105 9.16 -3.02 -40.20
CA LEU A 105 8.75 -3.79 -41.38
C LEU A 105 8.01 -2.96 -42.47
N GLY A 106 8.21 -1.64 -42.48
CA GLY A 106 7.62 -0.71 -43.45
C GLY A 106 6.18 -0.30 -43.14
N MET A 107 5.69 -0.52 -41.93
CA MET A 107 4.33 -0.15 -41.52
C MET A 107 4.28 1.18 -40.78
N ASP A 108 3.25 1.95 -41.07
CA ASP A 108 2.95 3.18 -40.35
C ASP A 108 1.83 2.95 -39.33
N PHE A 109 2.23 2.79 -38.07
CA PHE A 109 1.30 2.65 -36.94
C PHE A 109 0.62 3.96 -36.53
N ASN A 110 1.01 5.10 -37.13
CA ASN A 110 0.32 6.37 -36.92
C ASN A 110 -0.94 6.51 -37.79
N ASP A 111 -1.14 5.64 -38.78
CA ASP A 111 -2.32 5.68 -39.65
C ASP A 111 -3.58 5.18 -38.89
N PRO A 112 -4.50 6.09 -38.51
CA PRO A 112 -5.68 5.73 -37.73
C PRO A 112 -6.70 4.92 -38.53
N GLN A 113 -6.60 4.90 -39.87
CA GLN A 113 -7.46 4.07 -40.71
C GLN A 113 -7.04 2.61 -40.66
N LYS A 114 -5.76 2.33 -40.42
CA LYS A 114 -5.19 0.97 -40.39
C LYS A 114 -5.00 0.42 -38.99
N PHE A 115 -4.69 1.25 -38.00
CA PHE A 115 -4.36 0.78 -36.66
C PHE A 115 -5.03 1.59 -35.57
N LYS A 116 -5.54 0.88 -34.55
CA LYS A 116 -6.01 1.47 -33.30
C LYS A 116 -5.25 0.86 -32.14
N ILE A 117 -4.35 1.63 -31.53
CA ILE A 117 -3.61 1.20 -30.35
C ILE A 117 -4.35 1.66 -29.08
N CYS A 118 -4.70 0.71 -28.22
CA CYS A 118 -5.37 0.95 -26.95
C CYS A 118 -4.43 0.58 -25.79
N LEU A 119 -4.34 1.45 -24.78
CA LEU A 119 -3.53 1.23 -23.59
C LEU A 119 -4.43 0.79 -22.45
N LEU A 120 -4.15 -0.36 -21.83
CA LEU A 120 -4.98 -0.92 -20.77
C LEU A 120 -4.15 -1.14 -19.51
N HIS A 121 -4.27 -0.20 -18.56
CA HIS A 121 -3.57 -0.22 -17.28
C HIS A 121 -4.50 0.28 -16.16
N SER A 122 -4.24 -0.16 -14.92
CA SER A 122 -5.02 0.21 -13.74
C SER A 122 -4.92 1.69 -13.32
N THR A 123 -4.35 2.54 -14.14
CA THR A 123 -4.12 3.96 -13.82
C THR A 123 -4.61 4.86 -14.95
N VAL A 124 -5.01 4.26 -16.07
CA VAL A 124 -5.63 4.90 -17.22
C VAL A 124 -7.10 5.20 -16.87
N PRO A 125 -7.67 6.35 -17.27
CA PRO A 125 -9.09 6.67 -17.04
C PRO A 125 -10.03 5.59 -17.56
N LYS A 126 -11.19 5.42 -16.92
CA LYS A 126 -12.12 4.33 -17.27
C LYS A 126 -12.64 4.47 -18.70
N GLU A 127 -12.90 5.68 -19.15
CA GLU A 127 -13.39 6.00 -20.48
C GLU A 127 -12.38 5.54 -21.56
N GLU A 128 -11.08 5.67 -21.29
CA GLU A 128 -10.01 5.17 -22.16
C GLU A 128 -9.86 3.64 -22.07
N GLN A 129 -10.08 3.05 -20.89
CA GLN A 129 -10.13 1.59 -20.75
C GLN A 129 -11.29 1.00 -21.55
N ASP A 130 -12.46 1.64 -21.54
CA ASP A 130 -13.66 1.17 -22.22
C ASP A 130 -13.49 1.18 -23.76
N ALA A 131 -12.54 1.96 -24.28
CA ALA A 131 -12.18 1.96 -25.70
C ALA A 131 -11.68 0.59 -26.21
N VAL A 132 -11.23 -0.32 -25.33
CA VAL A 132 -10.82 -1.68 -25.73
C VAL A 132 -12.00 -2.55 -26.18
N PHE A 133 -13.20 -2.25 -25.69
CA PHE A 133 -14.43 -2.99 -26.01
C PHE A 133 -15.13 -2.46 -27.27
N GLN A 134 -14.74 -1.29 -27.75
CA GLN A 134 -15.32 -0.71 -28.95
C GLN A 134 -14.83 -1.47 -30.20
N SER A 135 -15.75 -1.68 -31.15
CA SER A 135 -15.40 -2.22 -32.46
C SER A 135 -14.59 -1.20 -33.25
N VAL A 136 -13.61 -1.70 -34.01
CA VAL A 136 -12.80 -0.87 -34.92
C VAL A 136 -13.41 -0.85 -36.32
N PRO A 137 -13.17 0.21 -37.12
CA PRO A 137 -13.62 0.25 -38.52
C PRO A 137 -13.10 -0.93 -39.35
N GLN A 138 -13.80 -1.28 -40.43
CA GLN A 138 -13.34 -2.31 -41.35
C GLN A 138 -11.98 -1.91 -41.96
N GLY A 139 -11.03 -2.84 -41.96
CA GLY A 139 -9.64 -2.57 -42.40
C GLY A 139 -8.74 -1.96 -41.32
N CYS A 140 -9.28 -1.57 -40.17
CA CYS A 140 -8.51 -1.12 -39.02
C CYS A 140 -8.24 -2.30 -38.07
N ARG A 141 -6.99 -2.47 -37.64
CA ARG A 141 -6.59 -3.51 -36.69
C ARG A 141 -6.41 -2.94 -35.28
N LYS A 142 -7.06 -3.60 -34.31
CA LYS A 142 -6.97 -3.25 -32.89
C LYS A 142 -5.75 -3.90 -32.23
N ILE A 143 -4.94 -3.09 -31.55
CA ILE A 143 -3.75 -3.51 -30.81
C ILE A 143 -3.90 -3.05 -29.37
N ILE A 144 -3.90 -3.98 -28.42
CA ILE A 144 -4.13 -3.71 -27.00
C ILE A 144 -2.84 -3.98 -26.24
N LEU A 145 -2.26 -2.94 -25.64
CA LEU A 145 -1.09 -3.06 -24.78
C LEU A 145 -1.57 -3.08 -23.32
N SER A 146 -1.38 -4.20 -22.62
CA SER A 146 -1.97 -4.41 -21.30
C SER A 146 -1.04 -5.06 -20.27
N THR A 147 -1.35 -4.86 -18.99
CA THR A 147 -0.80 -5.64 -17.88
C THR A 147 -1.67 -6.86 -17.57
N ASN A 148 -1.48 -7.47 -16.40
CA ASN A 148 -2.32 -8.56 -15.89
C ASN A 148 -3.81 -8.19 -15.72
N ILE A 149 -4.23 -6.94 -15.90
CA ILE A 149 -5.65 -6.56 -15.89
C ILE A 149 -6.45 -7.29 -16.99
N ALA A 150 -5.85 -7.57 -18.14
CA ALA A 150 -6.47 -8.36 -19.21
C ALA A 150 -6.44 -9.88 -18.95
N GLU A 151 -5.68 -10.34 -17.95
CA GLU A 151 -5.51 -11.76 -17.64
C GLU A 151 -6.72 -12.36 -16.93
N THR A 152 -7.44 -11.58 -16.12
CA THR A 152 -8.61 -12.02 -15.35
C THR A 152 -9.82 -11.11 -15.57
N SER A 153 -9.64 -9.80 -15.38
CA SER A 153 -10.74 -8.83 -15.19
C SER A 153 -11.41 -8.30 -16.46
N VAL A 154 -10.81 -8.49 -17.65
CA VAL A 154 -11.32 -7.91 -18.91
C VAL A 154 -11.52 -8.99 -19.97
N THR A 155 -12.71 -9.00 -20.59
CA THR A 155 -13.04 -9.90 -21.70
C THR A 155 -13.19 -9.13 -22.99
N VAL A 156 -12.11 -9.09 -23.77
CA VAL A 156 -12.13 -8.59 -25.14
C VAL A 156 -12.41 -9.79 -26.06
N THR A 157 -13.50 -9.74 -26.80
CA THR A 157 -14.03 -10.88 -27.55
C THR A 157 -13.39 -11.09 -28.91
N ASP A 158 -12.82 -10.05 -29.51
CA ASP A 158 -12.22 -10.10 -30.86
C ASP A 158 -10.71 -10.38 -30.85
N VAL A 159 -10.13 -10.71 -29.69
CA VAL A 159 -8.71 -11.08 -29.58
C VAL A 159 -8.47 -12.44 -30.21
N ARG A 160 -7.52 -12.48 -31.16
CA ARG A 160 -7.05 -13.71 -31.81
C ARG A 160 -5.56 -13.95 -31.62
N PHE A 161 -4.78 -12.90 -31.35
CA PHE A 161 -3.34 -12.96 -31.19
C PHE A 161 -2.96 -12.47 -29.80
N VAL A 162 -2.35 -13.33 -28.98
CA VAL A 162 -1.81 -12.94 -27.68
C VAL A 162 -0.29 -12.97 -27.76
N LEU A 163 0.35 -11.85 -27.42
CA LEU A 163 1.80 -11.71 -27.37
C LEU A 163 2.21 -11.49 -25.91
N ASP A 164 3.05 -12.36 -25.36
CA ASP A 164 3.35 -12.37 -23.93
C ASP A 164 4.84 -12.22 -23.68
N THR A 165 5.22 -11.14 -23.00
CA THR A 165 6.61 -10.93 -22.56
C THR A 165 7.06 -11.91 -21.48
N GLY A 166 6.13 -12.67 -20.89
CA GLY A 166 6.41 -13.60 -19.79
C GLY A 166 6.69 -12.90 -18.47
N LYS A 167 6.41 -11.59 -18.37
CA LYS A 167 6.69 -10.77 -17.18
C LYS A 167 5.42 -10.23 -16.54
N LEU A 168 5.49 -9.97 -15.24
CA LEU A 168 4.49 -9.24 -14.46
C LEU A 168 5.14 -8.41 -13.34
N ARG A 169 4.40 -7.43 -12.82
CA ARG A 169 4.76 -6.71 -11.60
C ARG A 169 4.18 -7.41 -10.39
N GLU A 170 5.04 -7.87 -9.49
CA GLU A 170 4.64 -8.52 -8.23
C GLU A 170 4.96 -7.60 -7.05
N LYS A 171 3.95 -7.32 -6.22
CA LYS A 171 4.12 -6.61 -4.96
C LYS A 171 4.65 -7.59 -3.92
N ARG A 172 5.78 -7.26 -3.30
CA ARG A 172 6.38 -7.99 -2.19
C ARG A 172 6.59 -7.08 -1.00
N TYR A 173 6.27 -7.56 0.19
CA TYR A 173 6.42 -6.83 1.44
C TYR A 173 7.46 -7.49 2.34
N ASP A 174 8.41 -6.69 2.81
CA ASP A 174 9.37 -7.09 3.83
C ASP A 174 8.82 -6.67 5.21
N GLN A 175 8.47 -7.66 6.04
CA GLN A 175 7.87 -7.42 7.36
C GLN A 175 8.83 -6.71 8.33
N MET A 176 10.12 -7.02 8.26
CA MET A 176 11.12 -6.49 9.18
C MET A 176 11.38 -5.02 8.88
N LYS A 177 11.50 -4.68 7.59
CA LYS A 177 11.82 -3.33 7.13
C LYS A 177 10.60 -2.47 6.87
N ARG A 178 9.41 -3.07 6.80
CA ARG A 178 8.14 -2.46 6.35
C ARG A 178 8.27 -1.80 4.97
N ILE A 179 9.03 -2.45 4.09
CA ILE A 179 9.29 -1.96 2.72
C ILE A 179 8.44 -2.77 1.75
N THR A 180 7.65 -2.05 0.96
CA THR A 180 7.00 -2.63 -0.22
C THR A 180 7.95 -2.51 -1.41
N SER A 181 8.15 -3.60 -2.15
CA SER A 181 8.85 -3.58 -3.43
C SER A 181 7.93 -4.05 -4.54
N LEU A 182 8.04 -3.42 -5.71
CA LEU A 182 7.30 -3.82 -6.91
C LEU A 182 8.31 -4.40 -7.92
N GLN A 183 8.46 -5.71 -7.91
CA GLN A 183 9.49 -6.40 -8.68
C GLN A 183 8.94 -6.84 -10.03
N THR A 184 9.76 -6.73 -11.10
CA THR A 184 9.47 -7.43 -12.36
C THR A 184 9.88 -8.88 -12.18
N VAL A 185 8.91 -9.79 -12.19
CA VAL A 185 9.18 -11.23 -12.08
C VAL A 185 8.66 -11.96 -13.31
N TRP A 186 9.15 -13.18 -13.51
CA TRP A 186 8.59 -14.10 -14.49
C TRP A 186 7.18 -14.54 -14.07
N VAL A 187 6.30 -14.71 -15.06
CA VAL A 187 4.96 -15.29 -14.87
C VAL A 187 5.07 -16.75 -14.43
N SER A 188 4.04 -17.28 -13.75
CA SER A 188 3.94 -18.73 -13.57
C SER A 188 3.43 -19.44 -14.83
N ARG A 189 3.61 -20.76 -14.93
CA ARG A 189 2.99 -21.56 -16.00
C ARG A 189 1.47 -21.42 -16.00
N SER A 190 0.85 -21.32 -14.83
CA SER A 190 -0.58 -21.04 -14.70
C SER A 190 -0.97 -19.70 -15.33
N ASN A 191 -0.21 -18.62 -15.06
CA ASN A 191 -0.46 -17.32 -15.67
C ASN A 191 -0.30 -17.36 -17.20
N ALA A 192 0.78 -17.96 -17.71
CA ALA A 192 1.00 -18.11 -19.15
C ALA A 192 -0.15 -18.87 -19.82
N LYS A 193 -0.65 -19.94 -19.19
CA LYS A 193 -1.83 -20.69 -19.67
C LYS A 193 -3.10 -19.84 -19.67
N GLN A 194 -3.33 -19.01 -18.64
CA GLN A 194 -4.47 -18.08 -18.60
C GLN A 194 -4.39 -17.02 -19.70
N ARG A 195 -3.19 -16.46 -19.94
CA ARG A 195 -2.94 -15.50 -21.02
C ARG A 195 -3.17 -16.13 -22.39
N ALA A 196 -2.65 -17.33 -22.64
CA ALA A 196 -2.89 -18.09 -23.87
C ALA A 196 -4.40 -18.33 -24.11
N GLY A 197 -5.16 -18.65 -23.07
CA GLY A 197 -6.61 -18.81 -23.14
C GLY A 197 -7.38 -17.56 -23.58
N ARG A 198 -6.76 -16.36 -23.59
CA ARG A 198 -7.38 -15.13 -24.09
C ARG A 198 -7.46 -15.10 -25.63
N ALA A 199 -6.61 -15.86 -26.33
CA ALA A 199 -6.63 -15.95 -27.80
C ALA A 199 -7.73 -16.88 -28.32
N GLY A 200 -8.14 -17.88 -27.54
CA GLY A 200 -9.00 -18.99 -27.98
C GLY A 200 -10.47 -18.87 -27.56
N ARG A 201 -11.00 -17.65 -27.41
CA ARG A 201 -12.36 -17.46 -26.87
C ARG A 201 -13.48 -17.57 -27.90
N VAL A 202 -13.25 -17.05 -29.10
CA VAL A 202 -14.28 -16.95 -30.15
C VAL A 202 -13.87 -17.74 -31.40
N ALA A 203 -12.57 -17.93 -31.63
CA ALA A 203 -12.02 -18.72 -32.72
C ALA A 203 -10.64 -19.25 -32.32
N ASP A 204 -10.05 -20.10 -33.16
CA ASP A 204 -8.67 -20.56 -33.01
C ASP A 204 -7.71 -19.38 -33.00
N GLY A 205 -6.96 -19.24 -31.92
CA GLY A 205 -6.04 -18.14 -31.68
C GLY A 205 -4.57 -18.55 -31.65
N TYR A 206 -3.69 -17.55 -31.68
CA TYR A 206 -2.25 -17.72 -31.63
C TYR A 206 -1.67 -17.11 -30.36
N TYR A 207 -0.77 -17.83 -29.70
CA TYR A 207 -0.03 -17.37 -28.52
C TYR A 207 1.46 -17.29 -28.83
N TYR A 208 2.03 -16.09 -28.73
CA TYR A 208 3.45 -15.80 -28.94
C TYR A 208 4.12 -15.56 -27.59
N ALA A 209 4.89 -16.54 -27.12
CA ALA A 209 5.73 -16.40 -25.94
C ALA A 209 7.07 -15.75 -26.32
N LEU A 210 7.41 -14.61 -25.70
CA LEU A 210 8.70 -13.93 -25.90
C LEU A 210 9.74 -14.41 -24.88
N PHE A 211 9.78 -15.71 -24.65
CA PHE A 211 10.74 -16.39 -23.79
C PHE A 211 11.03 -17.79 -24.35
N SER A 212 12.22 -18.32 -24.07
CA SER A 212 12.64 -19.64 -24.59
C SER A 212 11.85 -20.78 -23.95
N GLN A 213 11.83 -21.93 -24.63
CA GLN A 213 11.27 -23.17 -24.07
C GLN A 213 11.95 -23.55 -22.75
N GLU A 214 13.28 -23.42 -22.66
CA GLU A 214 14.03 -23.65 -21.43
C GLU A 214 13.53 -22.74 -20.29
N ARG A 215 13.29 -21.45 -20.56
CA ARG A 215 12.72 -20.54 -19.56
C ARG A 215 11.31 -20.95 -19.17
N HIS A 216 10.45 -21.33 -20.13
CA HIS A 216 9.11 -21.86 -19.87
C HIS A 216 9.15 -23.06 -18.91
N ASP A 217 10.08 -23.98 -19.16
CA ASP A 217 10.24 -25.19 -18.37
C ASP A 217 10.84 -24.88 -16.98
N ALA A 218 11.56 -23.77 -16.82
CA ALA A 218 12.00 -23.28 -15.52
C ALA A 218 10.93 -22.47 -14.74
N LEU A 219 9.79 -22.09 -15.35
CA LEU A 219 8.76 -21.33 -14.66
C LEU A 219 8.10 -22.14 -13.54
N ARG A 220 7.80 -21.47 -12.41
CA ARG A 220 6.99 -22.04 -11.34
C ARG A 220 5.61 -22.46 -11.87
N ALA A 221 5.07 -23.56 -11.34
CA ALA A 221 3.74 -24.02 -11.73
C ALA A 221 2.65 -22.97 -11.41
N VAL A 222 2.73 -22.39 -10.21
CA VAL A 222 1.83 -21.33 -9.70
C VAL A 222 2.65 -20.18 -9.12
N GLY A 223 2.05 -18.99 -9.11
CA GLY A 223 2.66 -17.79 -8.51
C GLY A 223 2.84 -17.93 -7.00
N LEU A 224 3.61 -17.03 -6.41
CA LEU A 224 3.83 -17.03 -4.96
C LEU A 224 2.50 -16.69 -4.23
N PRO A 225 2.06 -17.51 -3.26
CA PRO A 225 0.87 -17.23 -2.47
C PRO A 225 0.97 -15.86 -1.79
N GLU A 226 -0.16 -15.17 -1.68
CA GLU A 226 -0.22 -13.84 -1.08
C GLU A 226 0.28 -13.82 0.37
N LEU A 227 0.00 -14.88 1.12
CA LEU A 227 0.45 -15.10 2.49
C LEU A 227 1.98 -14.97 2.65
N LEU A 228 2.77 -15.25 1.59
CA LEU A 228 4.23 -15.19 1.64
C LEU A 228 4.82 -13.84 1.20
N ARG A 229 3.99 -12.89 0.74
CA ARG A 229 4.47 -11.65 0.10
C ARG A 229 3.67 -10.38 0.43
N SER A 230 2.63 -10.48 1.23
CA SER A 230 1.82 -9.35 1.74
C SER A 230 2.09 -9.10 3.22
N ASP A 231 1.66 -7.94 3.74
CA ASP A 231 1.69 -7.65 5.18
C ASP A 231 0.88 -8.70 5.95
N LEU A 232 1.44 -9.22 7.06
CA LEU A 232 0.84 -10.30 7.82
C LEU A 232 -0.02 -9.81 8.99
N GLN A 233 0.01 -8.51 9.32
CA GLN A 233 -0.70 -7.95 10.48
C GLN A 233 -2.21 -8.26 10.47
N GLU A 234 -2.89 -8.10 9.34
CA GLU A 234 -4.33 -8.39 9.21
C GLU A 234 -4.65 -9.88 9.42
N VAL A 235 -3.82 -10.76 8.86
CA VAL A 235 -3.97 -12.21 9.02
C VAL A 235 -3.74 -12.62 10.47
N CYS A 236 -2.67 -12.11 11.09
CA CYS A 236 -2.33 -12.37 12.49
C CYS A 236 -3.47 -11.90 13.42
N LEU A 237 -3.98 -10.69 13.20
CA LEU A 237 -5.09 -10.14 13.97
C LEU A 237 -6.37 -10.98 13.80
N SER A 238 -6.68 -11.38 12.57
CA SER A 238 -7.85 -12.22 12.25
C SER A 238 -7.79 -13.59 12.91
N ILE A 239 -6.61 -14.21 13.00
CA ILE A 239 -6.43 -15.50 13.70
C ILE A 239 -6.82 -15.37 15.17
N LYS A 240 -6.30 -14.37 15.88
CA LYS A 240 -6.64 -14.17 17.30
C LYS A 240 -8.11 -13.75 17.48
N ALA A 241 -8.68 -12.98 16.55
CA ALA A 241 -10.10 -12.63 16.57
C ALA A 241 -11.04 -13.84 16.44
N GLN A 242 -10.60 -14.90 15.75
CA GLN A 242 -11.31 -16.19 15.69
C GLN A 242 -11.17 -17.05 16.97
N LYS A 243 -10.55 -16.51 18.02
CA LYS A 243 -10.41 -17.14 19.35
C LYS A 243 -9.46 -18.36 19.37
N PHE A 244 -8.54 -18.46 18.40
CA PHE A 244 -7.43 -19.40 18.50
C PHE A 244 -6.50 -19.00 19.64
N LYS A 245 -6.23 -19.94 20.56
CA LYS A 245 -5.42 -19.71 21.76
C LYS A 245 -3.93 -19.92 21.52
N GLU A 246 -3.57 -20.73 20.52
CA GLU A 246 -2.17 -20.97 20.19
C GLU A 246 -1.48 -19.69 19.71
N PRO A 247 -0.15 -19.60 19.83
CA PRO A 247 0.63 -18.52 19.24
C PRO A 247 0.41 -18.43 17.73
N VAL A 248 0.44 -17.22 17.16
CA VAL A 248 0.17 -17.02 15.73
C VAL A 248 1.16 -17.83 14.86
N GLY A 249 2.43 -17.87 15.28
CA GLY A 249 3.47 -18.64 14.61
C GLY A 249 3.16 -20.14 14.53
N GLN A 250 2.58 -20.72 15.58
CA GLN A 250 2.21 -22.13 15.62
C GLN A 250 1.04 -22.44 14.68
N PHE A 251 0.06 -21.54 14.61
CA PHE A 251 -1.07 -21.67 13.70
C PHE A 251 -0.62 -21.58 12.24
N LEU A 252 0.15 -20.55 11.89
CA LEU A 252 0.62 -20.32 10.52
C LEU A 252 1.63 -21.37 10.04
N ALA A 253 2.35 -22.04 10.95
CA ALA A 253 3.21 -23.17 10.61
C ALA A 253 2.43 -24.36 10.02
N GLN A 254 1.12 -24.42 10.23
CA GLN A 254 0.23 -25.47 9.69
C GLN A 254 -0.36 -25.12 8.31
N ALA A 255 -0.06 -23.93 7.77
CA ALA A 255 -0.48 -23.54 6.43
C ALA A 255 0.15 -24.43 5.34
N ILE A 256 -0.49 -24.50 4.16
CA ILE A 256 0.01 -25.25 3.00
C ILE A 256 1.43 -24.82 2.63
N GLU A 257 1.66 -23.50 2.61
CA GLU A 257 2.97 -22.87 2.46
C GLU A 257 3.14 -21.85 3.60
N PRO A 258 3.84 -22.21 4.69
CA PRO A 258 3.95 -21.35 5.86
C PRO A 258 4.93 -20.17 5.61
N PRO A 259 4.64 -18.95 6.11
CA PRO A 259 5.60 -17.85 6.13
C PRO A 259 6.84 -18.18 6.96
N VAL A 260 7.93 -17.45 6.71
CA VAL A 260 9.13 -17.53 7.55
C VAL A 260 8.82 -17.03 8.98
N PRO A 261 9.33 -17.66 10.04
CA PRO A 261 9.00 -17.29 11.42
C PRO A 261 9.26 -15.82 11.76
N GLN A 262 10.38 -15.26 11.28
CA GLN A 262 10.74 -13.86 11.54
C GLN A 262 9.71 -12.88 10.96
N ALA A 263 9.08 -13.22 9.84
CA ALA A 263 8.02 -12.42 9.24
C ALA A 263 6.78 -12.36 10.14
N ILE A 264 6.46 -13.49 10.80
CA ILE A 264 5.34 -13.59 11.73
C ILE A 264 5.65 -12.82 13.01
N GLU A 265 6.85 -13.01 13.58
CA GLU A 265 7.31 -12.29 14.79
C GLU A 265 7.27 -10.77 14.60
N ALA A 266 7.72 -10.26 13.45
CA ALA A 266 7.62 -8.84 13.14
C ALA A 266 6.19 -8.35 13.04
N ALA A 267 5.29 -9.11 12.41
CA ALA A 267 3.87 -8.74 12.33
C ALA A 267 3.20 -8.72 13.71
N VAL A 268 3.51 -9.69 14.57
CA VAL A 268 3.05 -9.74 15.97
C VAL A 268 3.57 -8.54 16.75
N SER A 269 4.88 -8.24 16.68
CA SER A 269 5.47 -7.07 17.34
C SER A 269 4.87 -5.75 16.86
N ASN A 270 4.52 -5.65 15.57
CA ASN A 270 3.84 -4.49 15.03
C ASN A 270 2.42 -4.33 15.62
N LEU A 271 1.69 -5.43 15.81
CA LEU A 271 0.36 -5.44 16.44
C LEU A 271 0.42 -5.10 17.94
N GLU A 272 1.46 -5.54 18.64
CA GLU A 272 1.75 -5.14 20.02
C GLU A 272 2.04 -3.64 20.12
N ALA A 273 2.86 -3.10 19.20
CA ALA A 273 3.19 -1.67 19.17
C ALA A 273 1.98 -0.76 18.94
N ILE A 274 0.94 -1.25 18.26
CA ILE A 274 -0.34 -0.52 18.13
C ILE A 274 -1.35 -0.88 19.22
N GLU A 275 -0.96 -1.65 20.24
CA GLU A 275 -1.79 -2.10 21.37
C GLU A 275 -2.98 -2.97 20.94
N ALA A 276 -2.90 -3.62 19.76
CA ALA A 276 -3.88 -4.60 19.30
C ALA A 276 -3.69 -5.96 19.99
N PHE A 277 -2.44 -6.30 20.29
CA PHE A 277 -2.04 -7.45 21.10
C PHE A 277 -1.41 -7.02 22.43
N THR A 278 -1.56 -7.86 23.45
CA THR A 278 -0.72 -7.84 24.65
C THR A 278 0.62 -8.52 24.39
N GLU A 279 1.60 -8.36 25.27
CA GLU A 279 2.89 -9.08 25.23
C GLU A 279 2.74 -10.63 25.18
N ASP A 280 1.65 -11.19 25.72
CA ASP A 280 1.36 -12.64 25.63
C ASP A 280 0.60 -13.04 24.34
N GLU A 281 0.62 -12.23 23.28
CA GLU A 281 -0.18 -12.39 22.06
C GLU A 281 -1.70 -12.58 22.28
N ARG A 282 -2.26 -11.97 23.33
CA ARG A 282 -3.71 -11.95 23.56
C ARG A 282 -4.31 -10.73 22.88
N LEU A 283 -5.48 -10.92 22.28
CA LEU A 283 -6.25 -9.85 21.65
C LEU A 283 -6.73 -8.85 22.72
N THR A 284 -6.46 -7.56 22.52
CA THR A 284 -6.99 -6.49 23.39
C THR A 284 -8.39 -6.07 22.96
N ASP A 285 -9.05 -5.21 23.74
CA ASP A 285 -10.35 -4.64 23.34
C ASP A 285 -10.23 -3.75 22.08
N LEU A 286 -9.12 -3.01 21.98
CA LEU A 286 -8.77 -2.27 20.77
C LEU A 286 -8.56 -3.26 19.61
N GLY A 287 -7.73 -4.28 19.79
CA GLY A 287 -7.49 -5.30 18.76
C GLY A 287 -8.77 -5.97 18.28
N SER A 288 -9.70 -6.25 19.20
CA SER A 288 -11.01 -6.83 18.89
C SER A 288 -11.87 -5.93 18.01
N LEU A 289 -11.81 -4.60 18.23
CA LEU A 289 -12.46 -3.62 17.36
C LEU A 289 -11.75 -3.54 16.00
N LEU A 290 -10.42 -3.44 16.01
CA LEU A 290 -9.62 -3.32 14.78
C LEU A 290 -9.83 -4.51 13.84
N ALA A 291 -9.98 -5.72 14.39
CA ALA A 291 -10.24 -6.93 13.62
C ALA A 291 -11.58 -6.92 12.86
N LYS A 292 -12.53 -6.07 13.26
CA LYS A 292 -13.82 -5.90 12.58
C LYS A 292 -13.77 -4.88 11.45
N LEU A 293 -12.77 -4.01 11.43
CA LEU A 293 -12.67 -2.93 10.45
C LEU A 293 -12.14 -3.46 9.10
N PRO A 294 -12.71 -3.04 7.96
CA PRO A 294 -12.27 -3.45 6.63
C PRO A 294 -11.06 -2.65 6.14
N ILE A 295 -10.10 -2.40 7.03
CA ILE A 295 -8.88 -1.63 6.76
C ILE A 295 -7.74 -2.11 7.67
N HIS A 296 -6.51 -1.79 7.28
CA HIS A 296 -5.31 -2.15 8.01
C HIS A 296 -5.34 -1.61 9.46
N PRO A 297 -4.94 -2.42 10.47
CA PRO A 297 -5.16 -2.12 11.90
C PRO A 297 -4.62 -0.76 12.37
N ALA A 298 -3.47 -0.33 11.84
CA ALA A 298 -2.87 0.96 12.20
C ALA A 298 -3.76 2.17 11.81
N TRP A 299 -4.44 2.10 10.67
CA TRP A 299 -5.40 3.12 10.24
C TRP A 299 -6.72 3.03 11.02
N GLY A 300 -7.11 1.83 11.44
CA GLY A 300 -8.22 1.65 12.38
C GLY A 300 -7.95 2.34 13.72
N LYS A 301 -6.74 2.20 14.28
CA LYS A 301 -6.34 2.90 15.53
C LYS A 301 -6.42 4.42 15.36
N MET A 302 -5.99 4.93 14.22
CA MET A 302 -6.11 6.35 13.88
C MET A 302 -7.58 6.84 13.90
N ILE A 303 -8.52 6.04 13.41
CA ILE A 303 -9.96 6.37 13.45
C ILE A 303 -10.48 6.40 14.89
N VAL A 304 -10.07 5.45 15.74
CA VAL A 304 -10.41 5.47 17.17
C VAL A 304 -9.89 6.74 17.85
N LEU A 305 -8.67 7.17 17.52
CA LEU A 305 -8.15 8.47 17.97
C LEU A 305 -9.00 9.64 17.45
N GLY A 306 -9.51 9.56 16.21
CA GLY A 306 -10.47 10.52 15.67
C GLY A 306 -11.72 10.69 16.53
N VAL A 307 -12.25 9.59 17.11
CA VAL A 307 -13.37 9.65 18.07
C VAL A 307 -12.95 10.37 19.36
N ILE A 308 -11.80 10.01 19.93
CA ILE A 308 -11.29 10.59 21.19
C ILE A 308 -11.04 12.09 21.06
N PHE A 309 -10.47 12.53 19.94
CA PHE A 309 -10.08 13.91 19.70
C PHE A 309 -11.12 14.73 18.92
N ARG A 310 -12.34 14.19 18.71
CA ARG A 310 -13.45 14.85 17.98
C ARG A 310 -13.05 15.32 16.58
N CYS A 311 -12.31 14.48 15.86
CA CYS A 311 -11.78 14.69 14.52
C CYS A 311 -12.12 13.47 13.63
N LEU A 312 -13.35 12.97 13.70
CA LEU A 312 -13.72 11.67 13.14
C LEU A 312 -13.72 11.63 11.60
N ASP A 313 -14.37 12.60 10.95
CA ASP A 313 -14.55 12.66 9.49
C ASP A 313 -13.23 12.62 8.71
N PRO A 314 -12.20 13.45 9.03
CA PRO A 314 -10.89 13.33 8.40
C PRO A 314 -10.28 11.95 8.54
N MET A 315 -10.35 11.35 9.74
CA MET A 315 -9.68 10.08 10.01
C MET A 315 -10.35 8.94 9.25
N LEU A 316 -11.68 8.96 9.12
CA LEU A 316 -12.43 8.01 8.31
C LEU A 316 -12.06 8.10 6.83
N ILE A 317 -12.02 9.32 6.26
CA ILE A 317 -11.65 9.53 4.86
C ILE A 317 -10.21 9.08 4.61
N LEU A 318 -9.28 9.47 5.50
CA LEU A 318 -7.87 9.10 5.38
C LEU A 318 -7.65 7.59 5.52
N GLY A 319 -8.31 6.92 6.48
CA GLY A 319 -8.21 5.48 6.67
C GLY A 319 -8.81 4.69 5.50
N ALA A 320 -9.99 5.08 5.01
CA ALA A 320 -10.65 4.44 3.87
C ALA A 320 -9.90 4.61 2.53
N ALA A 321 -8.97 5.56 2.43
CA ALA A 321 -8.25 5.85 1.20
C ALA A 321 -6.95 5.04 1.00
N GLN A 322 -6.48 4.30 2.00
CA GLN A 322 -5.11 3.76 1.99
C GLN A 322 -4.96 2.45 1.23
N GLU A 323 -5.98 1.59 1.28
CA GLU A 323 -5.98 0.33 0.54
C GLU A 323 -6.45 0.48 -0.91
N GLU A 324 -6.88 1.68 -1.27
CA GLU A 324 -7.59 1.93 -2.51
C GLU A 324 -6.70 2.46 -3.64
N ARG A 325 -7.24 2.38 -4.85
CA ARG A 325 -6.67 3.08 -6.01
C ARG A 325 -6.58 4.57 -5.66
N SER A 326 -5.43 5.19 -5.93
CA SER A 326 -5.20 6.63 -5.72
C SER A 326 -6.39 7.48 -6.19
N LEU A 327 -6.87 8.38 -5.32
CA LEU A 327 -7.95 9.32 -5.63
C LEU A 327 -7.57 10.23 -6.81
N PHE A 328 -6.31 10.63 -6.91
CA PHE A 328 -5.83 11.44 -8.02
C PHE A 328 -5.34 10.56 -9.17
N ILE A 329 -5.74 10.94 -10.38
CA ILE A 329 -5.28 10.37 -11.65
C ILE A 329 -3.91 10.95 -11.99
N SER A 330 -3.00 10.11 -12.46
CA SER A 330 -1.74 10.56 -13.06
C SER A 330 -1.88 10.53 -14.59
N PRO A 331 -2.20 11.67 -15.24
CA PRO A 331 -2.43 11.68 -16.68
C PRO A 331 -1.15 11.41 -17.46
N ILE A 332 -1.30 10.96 -18.71
CA ILE A 332 -0.20 10.74 -19.64
C ILE A 332 0.20 12.09 -20.26
N GLY A 333 1.51 12.33 -20.41
CA GLY A 333 2.05 13.56 -21.02
C GLY A 333 2.58 14.57 -20.00
N PRO A 334 3.60 15.39 -20.35
CA PRO A 334 4.24 16.34 -19.42
C PRO A 334 3.31 17.48 -18.99
N ASP A 335 2.49 18.02 -19.90
CA ASP A 335 1.64 19.18 -19.63
C ASP A 335 0.47 18.82 -18.71
N ALA A 336 -0.25 17.74 -19.04
CA ALA A 336 -1.34 17.23 -18.19
C ALA A 336 -0.84 16.86 -16.79
N ARG A 337 0.35 16.24 -16.66
CA ARG A 337 0.95 15.95 -15.35
C ARG A 337 1.25 17.21 -14.54
N SER A 338 1.72 18.26 -15.20
CA SER A 338 2.02 19.54 -14.55
C SER A 338 0.74 20.23 -14.08
N GLN A 339 -0.33 20.20 -14.89
CA GLN A 339 -1.65 20.70 -14.52
C GLN A 339 -2.25 19.93 -13.33
N ALA A 340 -2.25 18.59 -13.39
CA ALA A 340 -2.72 17.74 -12.30
C ALA A 340 -1.94 17.99 -11.00
N ARG A 341 -0.62 18.15 -11.07
CA ARG A 341 0.20 18.50 -9.89
C ARG A 341 -0.19 19.87 -9.32
N ARG A 342 -0.45 20.88 -10.16
CA ARG A 342 -0.90 22.21 -9.71
C ARG A 342 -2.25 22.15 -8.99
N ILE A 343 -3.21 21.38 -9.52
CA ILE A 343 -4.52 21.19 -8.89
C ILE A 343 -4.37 20.52 -7.52
N ARG A 344 -3.54 19.47 -7.42
CA ARG A 344 -3.22 18.82 -6.13
C ARG A 344 -2.56 19.78 -5.12
N LEU A 345 -1.67 20.67 -5.57
CA LEU A 345 -1.08 21.70 -4.72
C LEU A 345 -2.13 22.68 -4.20
N ASN A 346 -3.11 23.08 -5.03
CA ASN A 346 -4.20 23.93 -4.60
C ASN A 346 -5.00 23.26 -3.46
N TYR A 347 -5.29 21.96 -3.59
CA TYR A 347 -5.95 21.20 -2.52
C TYR A 347 -5.16 21.10 -1.22
N ALA A 348 -3.82 21.19 -1.28
CA ALA A 348 -2.99 21.18 -0.08
C ALA A 348 -3.13 22.47 0.74
N ASN A 349 -3.69 23.55 0.17
CA ASN A 349 -3.91 24.84 0.86
C ASN A 349 -2.63 25.40 1.53
N GLY A 350 -1.48 25.22 0.91
CA GLY A 350 -0.18 25.68 1.43
C GLY A 350 0.47 24.73 2.45
N GLU A 351 -0.23 23.68 2.89
CA GLU A 351 0.32 22.64 3.76
C GLU A 351 1.22 21.68 2.98
N LYS A 352 2.32 21.23 3.60
CA LYS A 352 3.22 20.23 3.02
C LYS A 352 2.72 18.80 3.26
N SER A 353 1.53 18.49 2.74
CA SER A 353 0.85 17.21 3.01
C SER A 353 0.07 16.65 1.81
N ASP A 354 0.49 15.48 1.34
CA ASP A 354 -0.25 14.69 0.34
C ASP A 354 -1.61 14.25 0.88
N HIS A 355 -1.66 13.86 2.16
CA HIS A 355 -2.87 13.39 2.83
C HIS A 355 -3.92 14.48 2.95
N LEU A 356 -3.54 15.71 3.34
CA LEU A 356 -4.47 16.83 3.40
C LEU A 356 -4.96 17.24 2.01
N SER A 357 -4.11 17.19 0.98
CA SER A 357 -4.52 17.40 -0.40
C SER A 357 -5.61 16.41 -0.84
N MET A 358 -5.41 15.12 -0.56
CA MET A 358 -6.40 14.08 -0.86
C MET A 358 -7.70 14.27 -0.06
N LEU A 359 -7.59 14.55 1.24
CA LEU A 359 -8.74 14.81 2.12
C LEU A 359 -9.59 15.99 1.62
N ASN A 360 -8.95 17.11 1.27
CA ASN A 360 -9.64 18.31 0.81
C ASN A 360 -10.31 18.09 -0.56
N ALA A 361 -9.65 17.36 -1.46
CA ALA A 361 -10.25 16.97 -2.74
C ALA A 361 -11.49 16.09 -2.54
N PHE A 362 -11.40 15.07 -1.68
CA PHE A 362 -12.55 14.22 -1.35
C PHE A 362 -13.72 15.05 -0.78
N ARG A 363 -13.43 15.95 0.17
CA ARG A 363 -14.45 16.82 0.79
C ARG A 363 -15.12 17.75 -0.21
N GLU A 364 -14.39 18.33 -1.16
CA GLU A 364 -14.99 19.16 -2.22
C GLU A 364 -15.96 18.33 -3.06
N ILE A 365 -15.51 17.17 -3.56
CA ILE A 365 -16.36 16.32 -4.43
C ILE A 365 -17.60 15.82 -3.68
N ARG A 366 -17.45 15.42 -2.41
CA ARG A 366 -18.58 15.07 -1.54
C ARG A 366 -19.56 16.24 -1.39
N SER A 367 -19.05 17.42 -1.04
CA SER A 367 -19.89 18.61 -0.86
C SER A 367 -20.64 19.00 -2.13
N LEU A 368 -19.97 18.94 -3.30
CA LEU A 368 -20.59 19.26 -4.58
C LEU A 368 -21.65 18.24 -4.98
N ARG A 369 -21.42 16.96 -4.70
CA ARG A 369 -22.43 15.92 -4.91
C ARG A 369 -23.67 16.23 -4.07
N ASP A 370 -23.48 16.54 -2.80
CA ASP A 370 -24.58 16.74 -1.87
C ASP A 370 -25.38 18.01 -2.18
N GLN A 371 -24.72 19.07 -2.66
CA GLN A 371 -25.34 20.36 -2.98
C GLN A 371 -25.92 20.44 -4.40
N SER A 372 -25.20 19.91 -5.39
CA SER A 372 -25.45 20.13 -6.82
C SER A 372 -25.71 18.83 -7.60
N GLY A 373 -25.67 17.68 -6.93
CA GLY A 373 -25.93 16.37 -7.51
C GLY A 373 -24.70 15.71 -8.13
N MET A 374 -24.84 14.41 -8.43
CA MET A 374 -23.75 13.58 -8.94
C MET A 374 -23.17 14.03 -10.29
N GLY A 375 -23.98 14.67 -11.15
CA GLY A 375 -23.51 15.14 -12.47
C GLY A 375 -22.44 16.22 -12.33
N TYR A 376 -22.70 17.25 -11.53
CA TYR A 376 -21.75 18.34 -11.29
C TYR A 376 -20.48 17.86 -10.57
N ALA A 377 -20.64 16.97 -9.59
CA ALA A 377 -19.51 16.34 -8.91
C ALA A 377 -18.64 15.51 -9.88
N PHE A 378 -19.24 14.82 -10.84
CA PHE A 378 -18.51 14.07 -11.86
C PHE A 378 -17.71 15.00 -12.79
N ASP A 379 -18.34 16.07 -13.30
CA ASP A 379 -17.64 17.05 -14.13
C ASP A 379 -16.48 17.70 -13.38
N ARG A 380 -16.69 18.10 -12.13
CA ARG A 380 -15.64 18.67 -11.28
C ARG A 380 -14.50 17.67 -11.05
N ALA A 381 -14.83 16.42 -10.77
CA ALA A 381 -13.82 15.39 -10.56
C ALA A 381 -12.98 15.15 -11.82
N ARG A 382 -13.62 15.10 -13.00
CA ARG A 382 -12.93 15.00 -14.28
C ARG A 382 -11.97 16.17 -14.50
N ASP A 383 -12.44 17.40 -14.32
CA ASP A 383 -11.65 18.61 -14.55
C ASP A 383 -10.46 18.71 -13.58
N ASN A 384 -10.59 18.11 -12.38
CA ASN A 384 -9.57 18.12 -11.34
C ASN A 384 -8.71 16.84 -11.27
N TYR A 385 -8.79 15.96 -12.28
CA TYR A 385 -8.06 14.70 -12.33
C TYR A 385 -8.33 13.79 -11.12
N ILE A 386 -9.58 13.73 -10.66
CA ILE A 386 -10.04 12.89 -9.55
C ILE A 386 -10.77 11.66 -10.12
N HIS A 387 -10.37 10.48 -9.64
CA HIS A 387 -10.93 9.21 -10.05
C HIS A 387 -12.25 8.93 -9.32
N MET A 388 -13.39 9.09 -10.00
CA MET A 388 -14.72 8.92 -9.40
C MET A 388 -14.99 7.51 -8.86
N GLY A 389 -14.37 6.46 -9.43
CA GLY A 389 -14.46 5.12 -8.87
C GLY A 389 -13.75 4.99 -7.51
N ALA A 390 -12.63 5.70 -7.32
CA ALA A 390 -11.90 5.71 -6.06
C ALA A 390 -12.68 6.50 -5.02
N PHE A 391 -13.21 7.67 -5.40
CA PHE A 391 -14.11 8.45 -4.55
C PHE A 391 -15.29 7.63 -4.01
N ARG A 392 -16.00 6.89 -4.88
CA ARG A 392 -17.12 6.04 -4.47
C ARG A 392 -16.71 4.90 -3.54
N THR A 393 -15.54 4.32 -3.76
CA THR A 393 -15.05 3.21 -2.94
C THR A 393 -14.65 3.71 -1.55
N ILE A 394 -13.88 4.80 -1.48
CA ILE A 394 -13.53 5.47 -0.22
C ILE A 394 -14.78 5.85 0.56
N GLU A 395 -15.79 6.41 -0.11
CA GLU A 395 -17.08 6.71 0.53
C GLU A 395 -17.78 5.46 1.07
N GLY A 396 -17.83 4.37 0.29
CA GLY A 396 -18.43 3.12 0.71
C GLY A 396 -17.76 2.55 1.95
N THR A 397 -16.43 2.44 1.94
CA THR A 397 -15.62 1.96 3.06
C THR A 397 -15.78 2.85 4.29
N ALA A 398 -15.77 4.18 4.13
CA ALA A 398 -15.98 5.10 5.25
C ALA A 398 -17.36 4.92 5.91
N ARG A 399 -18.43 4.72 5.11
CA ARG A 399 -19.77 4.43 5.64
C ARG A 399 -19.85 3.08 6.36
N GLN A 400 -19.23 2.04 5.79
CA GLN A 400 -19.15 0.73 6.44
C GLN A 400 -18.43 0.82 7.78
N ILE A 401 -17.33 1.58 7.87
CA ILE A 401 -16.63 1.80 9.14
C ILE A 401 -17.54 2.52 10.14
N VAL A 402 -18.29 3.54 9.73
CA VAL A 402 -19.26 4.24 10.60
C VAL A 402 -20.29 3.26 11.16
N GLU A 403 -20.82 2.36 10.34
CA GLU A 403 -21.75 1.31 10.77
C GLU A 403 -21.13 0.41 11.83
N ILE A 404 -19.90 -0.09 11.60
CA ILE A 404 -19.17 -0.93 12.57
C ILE A 404 -18.91 -0.19 13.88
N LEU A 405 -18.51 1.09 13.83
CA LEU A 405 -18.29 1.91 15.02
C LEU A 405 -19.60 2.12 15.81
N ALA A 406 -20.73 2.27 15.12
CA ALA A 406 -22.04 2.41 15.74
C ALA A 406 -22.55 1.10 16.36
N GLU A 407 -22.31 -0.04 15.69
CA GLU A 407 -22.60 -1.38 16.23
C GLU A 407 -21.78 -1.69 17.47
N ALA A 408 -20.50 -1.29 17.47
CA ALA A 408 -19.62 -1.38 18.63
C ALA A 408 -19.95 -0.33 19.71
N LYS A 409 -20.99 0.50 19.52
CA LYS A 409 -21.43 1.59 20.43
C LYS A 409 -20.34 2.63 20.74
N LEU A 410 -19.35 2.79 19.85
CA LEU A 410 -18.35 3.86 19.97
C LEU A 410 -18.93 5.22 19.59
N ILE A 411 -19.88 5.22 18.66
CA ILE A 411 -20.59 6.40 18.20
C ILE A 411 -22.09 6.12 18.27
N GLU A 412 -22.89 7.17 18.42
CA GLU A 412 -24.34 7.06 18.28
C GLU A 412 -24.68 6.56 16.87
N LYS A 413 -25.67 5.67 16.78
CA LYS A 413 -26.18 5.23 15.48
C LYS A 413 -26.60 6.47 14.69
N PRO A 414 -26.04 6.70 13.49
CA PRO A 414 -26.56 7.76 12.64
C PRO A 414 -28.05 7.49 12.44
N GLU A 415 -28.89 8.50 12.63
CA GLU A 415 -30.29 8.43 12.18
C GLU A 415 -30.28 7.89 10.74
N PRO A 416 -31.18 6.94 10.40
CA PRO A 416 -31.19 6.36 9.06
C PRO A 416 -31.14 7.49 8.06
N PHE A 417 -30.22 7.40 7.08
CA PHE A 417 -30.03 8.34 5.98
C PHE A 417 -31.39 8.56 5.31
N SER A 418 -32.19 9.44 5.89
CA SER A 418 -33.48 9.77 5.37
C SER A 418 -33.15 10.61 4.16
N SER A 419 -33.59 10.16 3.00
CA SER A 419 -33.50 10.84 1.71
C SER A 419 -34.17 12.24 1.71
N ARG A 420 -34.49 12.78 2.89
CA ARG A 420 -35.19 14.02 3.18
C ARG A 420 -34.46 14.96 4.13
N SER A 421 -33.31 14.61 4.72
CA SER A 421 -32.46 15.64 5.37
C SER A 421 -31.71 16.45 4.32
N ARG A 422 -32.47 17.27 3.59
CA ARG A 422 -31.98 18.44 2.88
C ARG A 422 -31.59 19.46 3.95
N TYR A 423 -30.28 19.63 4.14
CA TYR A 423 -29.62 20.77 4.79
C TYR A 423 -29.89 20.97 6.29
N GLY A 424 -28.92 20.57 7.13
CA GLY A 424 -28.92 20.90 8.56
C GLY A 424 -27.78 20.28 9.38
N GLY A 425 -26.58 20.17 8.80
CA GLY A 425 -25.39 19.59 9.43
C GLY A 425 -24.43 19.18 8.31
N GLY A 426 -23.19 19.67 8.31
CA GLY A 426 -22.22 19.43 7.24
C GLY A 426 -22.16 17.94 6.89
N GLY A 427 -21.97 17.60 5.61
CA GLY A 427 -21.95 16.20 5.10
C GLY A 427 -20.81 15.33 5.61
N ASP A 428 -20.34 15.58 6.84
CA ASP A 428 -19.30 14.86 7.56
C ASP A 428 -19.83 13.52 8.06
N TYR A 429 -18.93 12.55 8.15
CA TYR A 429 -19.26 11.24 8.71
C TYR A 429 -19.36 11.29 10.24
N GLY A 430 -20.43 10.70 10.77
CA GLY A 430 -20.70 10.61 12.20
C GLY A 430 -21.30 11.89 12.82
N PRO A 431 -21.67 11.84 14.11
CA PRO A 431 -22.31 12.98 14.79
C PRO A 431 -21.44 14.26 14.78
N ALA A 432 -22.08 15.42 14.67
CA ALA A 432 -21.38 16.72 14.66
C ALA A 432 -20.51 16.96 15.92
N ALA A 433 -20.91 16.37 17.06
CA ALA A 433 -20.12 16.42 18.29
C ALA A 433 -18.74 15.76 18.15
N LEU A 434 -18.61 14.74 17.29
CA LEU A 434 -17.36 14.04 17.00
C LEU A 434 -16.52 14.69 15.90
N ASN A 435 -16.97 15.83 15.36
CA ASN A 435 -16.34 16.53 14.25
C ASN A 435 -15.95 17.99 14.57
N ARG A 436 -16.00 18.39 15.85
CA ARG A 436 -15.69 19.76 16.29
C ARG A 436 -14.27 20.21 15.92
N ASN A 437 -13.32 19.27 15.83
CA ASN A 437 -11.93 19.53 15.47
C ASN A 437 -11.57 19.06 14.04
N SER A 438 -12.55 18.73 13.20
CA SER A 438 -12.33 18.16 11.86
C SER A 438 -11.74 19.13 10.81
N ASN A 439 -11.57 20.40 11.17
CA ASN A 439 -10.89 21.43 10.38
C ASN A 439 -9.51 21.82 10.95
N ASN A 440 -9.08 21.21 12.06
CA ASN A 440 -7.78 21.48 12.65
C ASN A 440 -6.70 20.65 11.94
N THR A 441 -6.01 21.27 10.98
CA THR A 441 -4.97 20.59 10.17
C THR A 441 -3.84 20.02 11.00
N VAL A 442 -3.40 20.73 12.05
CA VAL A 442 -2.33 20.29 12.96
C VAL A 442 -2.74 19.04 13.73
N LEU A 443 -3.98 18.97 14.21
CA LEU A 443 -4.51 17.76 14.83
C LEU A 443 -4.58 16.61 13.83
N ILE A 444 -5.11 16.85 12.63
CA ILE A 444 -5.21 15.83 11.57
C ILE A 444 -3.83 15.24 11.26
N GLN A 445 -2.80 16.08 11.11
CA GLN A 445 -1.41 15.66 10.89
C GLN A 445 -0.84 14.86 12.08
N SER A 446 -1.19 15.25 13.30
CA SER A 446 -0.75 14.57 14.53
C SER A 446 -1.34 13.16 14.65
N LEU A 447 -2.64 13.03 14.40
CA LEU A 447 -3.33 11.74 14.46
C LEU A 447 -2.92 10.84 13.29
N LEU A 448 -2.72 11.42 12.10
CA LEU A 448 -2.14 10.70 10.96
C LEU A 448 -0.77 10.10 11.34
N LEU A 449 0.10 10.88 12.00
CA LEU A 449 1.39 10.37 12.46
C LEU A 449 1.21 9.17 13.39
N ALA A 450 0.27 9.23 14.34
CA ALA A 450 -0.04 8.10 15.23
C ALA A 450 -0.50 6.85 14.46
N GLY A 451 -1.22 7.04 13.34
CA GLY A 451 -1.70 5.96 12.49
C GLY A 451 -0.64 5.32 11.61
N VAL A 452 0.38 6.08 11.18
CA VAL A 452 1.44 5.57 10.30
C VAL A 452 2.75 5.26 11.00
N TYR A 453 2.91 5.63 12.27
CA TYR A 453 4.13 5.38 13.03
C TYR A 453 4.51 3.88 13.01
N PRO A 454 5.79 3.50 12.81
CA PRO A 454 7.05 4.27 12.83
C PRO A 454 7.48 4.83 11.46
N ASN A 455 6.54 5.02 10.52
CA ASN A 455 6.85 5.54 9.19
C ASN A 455 7.15 7.05 9.23
N LEU A 456 8.34 7.37 9.72
CA LEU A 456 8.85 8.73 9.89
C LEU A 456 10.21 8.89 9.20
N GLY A 457 10.33 9.91 8.36
CA GLY A 457 11.56 10.30 7.69
C GLY A 457 12.09 11.62 8.24
N ALA A 458 13.36 11.64 8.64
CA ALA A 458 14.07 12.83 9.09
C ALA A 458 15.09 13.29 8.05
N LYS A 459 15.06 14.59 7.73
CA LYS A 459 16.02 15.20 6.79
C LYS A 459 17.42 15.23 7.41
N SER A 460 18.30 14.32 6.98
CA SER A 460 19.60 14.07 7.61
C SER A 460 20.77 14.87 7.02
N SER A 461 20.59 15.57 5.90
CA SER A 461 21.63 16.40 5.30
C SER A 461 21.04 17.70 4.74
N ALA A 462 21.77 18.81 4.95
CA ALA A 462 21.47 20.09 4.32
C ALA A 462 21.84 20.08 2.81
N LYS A 463 22.72 19.15 2.41
CA LYS A 463 23.15 18.95 1.03
C LYS A 463 22.52 17.65 0.50
N GLY A 464 21.63 17.76 -0.50
CA GLY A 464 20.98 16.62 -1.17
C GLY A 464 19.53 16.37 -0.73
N SER A 465 18.86 15.44 -1.41
CA SER A 465 17.42 15.14 -1.22
C SER A 465 17.14 13.93 -0.31
N ALA A 466 18.17 13.29 0.25
CA ALA A 466 18.04 12.12 1.10
C ALA A 466 17.44 12.41 2.50
N PHE A 467 16.76 11.41 3.04
CA PHE A 467 16.18 11.30 4.36
C PHE A 467 16.72 10.03 5.05
N ARG A 468 16.58 9.98 6.37
CA ARG A 468 16.84 8.81 7.20
C ARG A 468 15.55 8.40 7.91
N THR A 469 15.27 7.11 7.93
CA THR A 469 14.19 6.49 8.73
C THR A 469 14.82 5.70 9.88
N VAL A 470 13.99 5.07 10.70
CA VAL A 470 14.47 4.16 11.76
C VAL A 470 15.30 3.00 11.19
N THR A 471 14.88 2.44 10.05
CA THR A 471 15.49 1.24 9.44
C THR A 471 16.51 1.55 8.35
N GLU A 472 16.34 2.63 7.59
CA GLU A 472 17.06 2.87 6.34
C GLU A 472 17.65 4.28 6.25
N ARG A 473 18.74 4.40 5.49
CA ARG A 473 19.41 5.68 5.18
C ARG A 473 19.38 5.93 3.68
N GLY A 474 19.36 7.19 3.27
CA GLY A 474 19.39 7.53 1.84
C GLY A 474 18.03 7.40 1.16
N VAL A 475 16.94 7.49 1.92
CA VAL A 475 15.58 7.41 1.39
C VAL A 475 15.20 8.72 0.72
N LEU A 476 14.55 8.68 -0.44
CA LEU A 476 14.10 9.84 -1.20
C LEU A 476 12.58 10.03 -1.06
N MET A 477 12.09 11.22 -1.38
CA MET A 477 10.65 11.41 -1.58
C MET A 477 10.28 10.93 -2.98
N HIS A 478 9.16 10.19 -3.10
CA HIS A 478 8.69 9.75 -4.40
C HIS A 478 8.23 10.95 -5.25
N VAL A 479 8.50 10.93 -6.56
CA VAL A 479 8.15 12.02 -7.50
C VAL A 479 6.63 12.32 -7.59
N SER A 480 5.78 11.39 -7.15
CA SER A 480 4.33 11.59 -7.07
C SER A 480 3.90 12.43 -5.86
N SER A 481 4.76 12.57 -4.86
CA SER A 481 4.51 13.39 -3.68
C SER A 481 4.58 14.87 -4.04
N LEU A 482 3.68 15.66 -3.44
CA LEU A 482 3.70 17.11 -3.52
C LEU A 482 4.93 17.71 -2.84
N ASN A 483 5.51 16.99 -1.88
CA ASN A 483 6.68 17.41 -1.11
C ASN A 483 8.01 17.07 -1.78
N ASP A 484 8.01 16.35 -2.91
CA ASP A 484 9.24 16.13 -3.67
C ASP A 484 9.87 17.47 -4.08
N ASP A 485 11.05 17.74 -3.53
CA ASP A 485 11.80 18.97 -3.74
C ASP A 485 12.83 18.85 -4.85
N SER A 486 12.93 17.70 -5.54
CA SER A 486 13.95 17.44 -6.56
C SER A 486 14.03 18.55 -7.61
N LYS A 487 12.86 19.02 -8.08
CA LYS A 487 12.69 20.09 -9.08
C LYS A 487 12.41 21.48 -8.47
N SER A 488 12.29 21.58 -7.16
CA SER A 488 12.03 22.85 -6.46
C SER A 488 13.32 23.66 -6.28
N LYS A 489 13.21 24.99 -6.42
CA LYS A 489 14.28 25.94 -6.04
C LYS A 489 14.45 25.99 -4.52
N GLU A 490 13.35 25.88 -3.78
CA GLU A 490 13.35 25.78 -2.32
C GLU A 490 13.50 24.32 -1.91
N LYS A 491 14.63 23.99 -1.27
CA LYS A 491 14.90 22.65 -0.76
C LYS A 491 14.34 22.48 0.65
N THR A 492 14.01 21.24 0.97
CA THR A 492 13.55 20.86 2.31
C THR A 492 14.63 21.17 3.33
N ALA A 493 14.29 21.96 4.34
CA ALA A 493 15.22 22.36 5.39
C ALA A 493 15.74 21.14 6.16
N PHE A 494 17.01 21.20 6.51
CA PHE A 494 17.64 20.23 7.39
C PHE A 494 16.81 20.01 8.68
N GLY A 495 16.67 18.75 9.12
CA GLY A 495 15.90 18.36 10.30
C GLY A 495 14.37 18.40 10.15
N SER A 496 13.84 18.73 8.96
CA SER A 496 12.41 18.55 8.68
C SER A 496 12.00 17.08 8.83
N LEU A 497 10.82 16.86 9.40
CA LEU A 497 10.25 15.53 9.63
C LEU A 497 9.04 15.32 8.73
N TYR A 498 8.92 14.12 8.17
CA TYR A 498 7.81 13.71 7.31
C TYR A 498 7.29 12.34 7.73
N ALA A 499 6.02 12.28 8.11
CA ALA A 499 5.27 11.04 8.18
C ALA A 499 4.97 10.54 6.77
N TYR A 500 4.96 9.23 6.54
CA TYR A 500 4.67 8.64 5.23
C TYR A 500 3.82 7.37 5.33
N SER A 501 3.04 7.04 4.29
CA SER A 501 2.21 5.82 4.30
C SER A 501 3.02 4.55 4.10
N SER A 502 3.98 4.57 3.18
CA SER A 502 4.81 3.39 2.88
C SER A 502 6.19 3.75 2.34
N LEU A 503 7.16 2.86 2.58
CA LEU A 503 8.41 2.83 1.84
C LEU A 503 8.26 1.94 0.61
N ALA A 504 8.58 2.48 -0.55
CA ALA A 504 8.59 1.77 -1.81
C ALA A 504 10.01 1.65 -2.37
N LYS A 505 10.45 0.42 -2.64
CA LYS A 505 11.67 0.19 -3.41
C LYS A 505 11.41 0.45 -4.90
N ALA A 506 12.31 1.19 -5.51
CA ALA A 506 12.30 1.44 -6.95
C ALA A 506 12.32 0.12 -7.73
N VAL A 507 11.72 0.15 -8.91
CA VAL A 507 11.70 -0.98 -9.85
C VAL A 507 13.10 -1.46 -10.22
N ASP A 508 14.06 -0.54 -10.32
CA ASP A 508 15.48 -0.84 -10.61
C ASP A 508 16.27 -1.32 -9.38
N GLY A 509 15.63 -1.32 -8.21
CA GLY A 509 16.20 -1.75 -6.94
C GLY A 509 17.17 -0.78 -6.27
N HIS A 510 17.49 0.38 -6.88
CA HIS A 510 18.57 1.25 -6.42
C HIS A 510 18.15 2.31 -5.41
N ALA A 511 16.90 2.76 -5.47
CA ALA A 511 16.39 3.82 -4.61
C ALA A 511 15.22 3.34 -3.74
N LEU A 512 15.14 3.89 -2.53
CA LEU A 512 13.98 3.76 -1.65
C LEU A 512 13.23 5.09 -1.63
N PHE A 513 11.91 5.02 -1.75
CA PHE A 513 11.06 6.19 -1.83
C PHE A 513 9.98 6.17 -0.74
N MET A 514 9.86 7.26 0.01
CA MET A 514 8.67 7.54 0.83
C MET A 514 7.52 7.93 -0.09
N ARG A 515 6.38 7.27 0.08
CA ARG A 515 5.13 7.60 -0.63
C ARG A 515 4.13 8.24 0.32
N ASP A 516 3.38 9.19 -0.23
CA ASP A 516 2.30 9.92 0.45
C ASP A 516 2.80 10.53 1.75
N THR A 517 3.41 11.72 1.65
CA THR A 517 4.15 12.32 2.76
C THR A 517 3.41 13.49 3.38
N THR A 518 3.54 13.64 4.69
CA THR A 518 2.99 14.77 5.47
C THR A 518 4.08 15.32 6.37
N GLN A 519 4.37 16.61 6.24
CA GLN A 519 5.29 17.26 7.16
C GLN A 519 4.69 17.27 8.57
N VAL A 520 5.51 16.93 9.57
CA VAL A 520 5.13 16.92 10.98
C VAL A 520 6.13 17.71 11.82
N SER A 521 5.67 18.22 12.97
CA SER A 521 6.53 18.91 13.93
C SER A 521 7.16 17.94 14.93
N PRO A 522 8.27 18.29 15.60
CA PRO A 522 8.76 17.47 16.70
C PRO A 522 7.80 17.40 17.87
N LEU A 523 6.95 18.41 18.09
CA LEU A 523 5.94 18.33 19.14
C LEU A 523 4.91 17.25 18.79
N MET A 524 4.41 17.23 17.55
CA MET A 524 3.54 16.15 17.07
C MET A 524 4.24 14.80 17.25
N THR A 525 5.52 14.72 16.86
CA THR A 525 6.31 13.50 16.93
C THR A 525 6.60 13.04 18.36
N SER A 526 6.84 13.96 19.29
CA SER A 526 7.04 13.63 20.70
C SER A 526 5.75 13.19 21.38
N LEU A 527 4.59 13.68 20.90
CA LEU A 527 3.29 13.37 21.49
C LEU A 527 2.58 12.18 20.86
N PHE A 528 2.86 11.83 19.61
CA PHE A 528 2.14 10.80 18.85
C PHE A 528 3.07 9.84 18.09
N GLY A 529 4.39 9.98 18.25
CA GLY A 529 5.35 9.01 17.74
C GLY A 529 5.49 7.78 18.65
N GLY A 530 6.66 7.16 18.61
CA GLY A 530 6.99 5.96 19.37
C GLY A 530 7.30 6.21 20.85
N LYS A 531 8.19 5.37 21.36
CA LYS A 531 8.71 5.45 22.73
C LYS A 531 9.59 6.68 22.85
N LEU A 532 9.30 7.51 23.85
CA LEU A 532 10.05 8.73 24.14
C LEU A 532 10.79 8.56 25.45
N ASP A 533 12.11 8.58 25.39
CA ASP A 533 12.99 8.46 26.55
C ASP A 533 13.76 9.78 26.79
N LEU A 534 14.22 9.98 28.02
CA LEU A 534 15.05 11.15 28.40
C LEU A 534 16.46 10.68 28.72
N THR A 535 17.45 11.14 27.97
CA THR A 535 18.86 10.91 28.29
C THR A 535 19.28 11.86 29.42
N PRO A 536 19.61 11.35 30.63
CA PRO A 536 19.85 12.21 31.80
C PRO A 536 21.04 13.17 31.62
N GLU A 537 22.09 12.71 30.95
CA GLU A 537 23.36 13.43 30.79
C GLU A 537 23.27 14.63 29.85
N SER A 538 22.38 14.58 28.86
CA SER A 538 22.27 15.61 27.82
C SER A 538 20.95 16.40 27.86
N SER A 539 20.06 16.09 28.82
CA SER A 539 18.70 16.66 28.90
C SER A 539 17.99 16.64 27.54
N ARG A 540 18.16 15.53 26.82
CA ARG A 540 17.71 15.32 25.45
C ARG A 540 16.62 14.26 25.44
N LEU A 541 15.57 14.53 24.69
CA LEU A 541 14.53 13.53 24.43
C LEU A 541 14.96 12.68 23.24
N GLU A 542 14.70 11.38 23.30
CA GLU A 542 15.08 10.44 22.26
C GLU A 542 13.89 9.56 21.92
N LEU A 543 13.55 9.52 20.63
CA LEU A 543 12.43 8.74 20.11
C LEU A 543 12.95 7.46 19.47
N ASP A 544 12.47 6.30 19.95
CA ASP A 544 12.86 4.95 19.51
C ASP A 544 14.37 4.78 19.32
N ASP A 545 15.18 5.37 20.19
CA ASP A 545 16.65 5.26 20.21
C ASP A 545 17.36 5.72 18.91
N TRP A 546 16.69 6.50 18.05
CA TRP A 546 17.27 6.95 16.78
C TRP A 546 17.09 8.44 16.46
N LEU A 547 16.01 9.07 16.95
CA LEU A 547 15.68 10.46 16.64
C LEU A 547 15.77 11.35 17.89
N PRO A 548 16.84 12.16 18.01
CA PRO A 548 17.01 13.05 19.16
C PRO A 548 16.26 14.39 18.99
N PHE A 549 15.68 14.88 20.09
CA PHE A 549 15.06 16.20 20.22
C PHE A 549 15.71 17.04 21.33
N TRP A 550 15.93 18.32 21.02
CA TRP A 550 16.38 19.32 21.98
C TRP A 550 15.34 20.43 22.10
N ILE A 551 15.01 20.81 23.32
CA ILE A 551 14.09 21.91 23.60
C ILE A 551 14.90 23.19 23.84
N LYS A 552 14.64 24.22 23.03
CA LYS A 552 15.31 25.51 23.15
C LYS A 552 14.65 26.37 24.23
N THR A 553 15.14 26.27 25.45
CA THR A 553 14.72 27.06 26.60
C THR A 553 15.90 27.31 27.55
N ALA A 554 15.75 28.25 28.48
CA ALA A 554 16.73 28.52 29.53
C ALA A 554 16.93 27.30 30.44
N ASP A 555 15.84 26.61 30.81
CA ASP A 555 15.87 25.38 31.60
C ASP A 555 15.46 24.17 30.76
N ARG A 556 16.46 23.59 30.07
CA ARG A 556 16.26 22.45 29.16
C ARG A 556 15.85 21.18 29.90
N GLN A 557 16.34 20.99 31.12
CA GLN A 557 16.09 19.80 31.91
C GLN A 557 14.63 19.77 32.36
N PHE A 558 14.13 20.89 32.91
CA PHE A 558 12.74 21.02 33.30
C PHE A 558 11.79 20.81 32.10
N ALA A 559 12.05 21.48 30.97
CA ALA A 559 11.17 21.37 29.81
C ALA A 559 11.15 19.96 29.21
N SER A 560 12.30 19.28 29.13
CA SER A 560 12.35 17.91 28.60
C SER A 560 11.62 16.94 29.52
N LYS A 561 11.80 17.08 30.84
CA LYS A 561 11.04 16.30 31.83
C LYS A 561 9.54 16.58 31.75
N LEU A 562 9.13 17.84 31.56
CA LEU A 562 7.73 18.21 31.43
C LEU A 562 7.08 17.56 30.20
N VAL A 563 7.74 17.57 29.04
CA VAL A 563 7.24 16.90 27.82
C VAL A 563 7.12 15.40 28.03
N LEU A 564 8.13 14.77 28.65
CA LEU A 564 8.09 13.33 28.94
C LEU A 564 6.94 12.96 29.88
N GLU A 565 6.76 13.70 30.98
CA GLU A 565 5.65 13.45 31.92
C GLU A 565 4.29 13.70 31.28
N PHE A 566 4.17 14.70 30.40
CA PHE A 566 2.97 14.94 29.63
C PHE A 566 2.67 13.81 28.65
N ARG A 567 3.68 13.28 27.95
CA ARG A 567 3.54 12.11 27.06
C ARG A 567 3.08 10.87 27.84
N LYS A 568 3.70 10.57 28.99
CA LYS A 568 3.25 9.47 29.86
C LYS A 568 1.80 9.64 30.33
N ALA A 569 1.37 10.86 30.64
CA ALA A 569 -0.01 11.14 31.01
C ALA A 569 -0.97 10.91 29.83
N LEU A 570 -0.60 11.35 28.62
CA LEU A 570 -1.35 11.06 27.40
C LEU A 570 -1.49 9.56 27.15
N ASP A 571 -0.40 8.80 27.24
CA ASP A 571 -0.41 7.36 27.02
C ASP A 571 -1.30 6.64 28.04
N ARG A 572 -1.31 7.07 29.30
CA ARG A 572 -2.22 6.53 30.32
C ARG A 572 -3.69 6.81 29.99
N VAL A 573 -4.01 8.03 29.56
CA VAL A 573 -5.38 8.40 29.18
C VAL A 573 -5.85 7.61 27.95
N LEU A 574 -4.98 7.43 26.95
CA LEU A 574 -5.30 6.65 25.75
C LEU A 574 -5.47 5.16 26.08
N ASN A 575 -4.56 4.58 26.87
CA ASN A 575 -4.65 3.19 27.30
C ASN A 575 -5.92 2.89 28.10
N GLU A 576 -6.30 3.80 29.01
CA GLU A 576 -7.56 3.68 29.74
C GLU A 576 -8.77 3.78 28.80
N ALA A 577 -8.70 4.66 27.80
CA ALA A 577 -9.73 4.74 26.78
C ALA A 577 -9.84 3.41 26.00
N TYR A 578 -8.72 2.82 25.57
CA TYR A 578 -8.74 1.55 24.83
C TYR A 578 -9.31 0.39 25.65
N ARG A 579 -8.97 0.29 26.94
CA ARG A 579 -9.56 -0.71 27.84
C ARG A 579 -11.06 -0.50 28.06
N SER A 580 -11.53 0.75 28.02
CA SER A 580 -12.96 1.03 28.17
C SER A 580 -13.81 0.52 26.99
N LEU A 581 -13.19 0.18 25.84
CA LEU A 581 -13.89 -0.36 24.66
C LEU A 581 -14.58 -1.69 24.95
N GLY A 582 -13.98 -2.57 25.77
CA GLY A 582 -14.55 -3.88 26.10
C GLY A 582 -15.82 -3.80 26.94
N HIS A 583 -15.97 -2.72 27.71
CA HIS A 583 -17.12 -2.52 28.62
C HIS A 583 -18.33 -1.83 27.95
N LEU A 584 -18.24 -1.47 26.67
CA LEU A 584 -19.33 -0.79 25.96
C LEU A 584 -20.53 -1.72 25.70
N GLU A 585 -20.29 -3.02 25.52
CA GLU A 585 -21.37 -3.99 25.32
C GLU A 585 -22.19 -4.21 26.60
N GLU A 586 -21.51 -4.26 27.76
CA GLU A 586 -22.10 -4.49 29.10
C GLU A 586 -22.83 -3.27 29.66
N ARG A 587 -22.38 -2.06 29.32
CA ARG A 587 -23.09 -0.81 29.64
C ARG A 587 -24.34 -0.73 28.75
N GLY A 588 -25.48 -1.15 29.28
CA GLY A 588 -26.80 -0.85 28.71
C GLY A 588 -27.00 0.66 28.52
N GLN A 589 -28.12 1.06 27.90
CA GLN A 589 -28.52 2.43 27.48
C GLN A 589 -28.42 3.58 28.52
N VAL A 590 -27.87 3.36 29.72
CA VAL A 590 -27.92 4.29 30.86
C VAL A 590 -26.55 4.95 31.15
N GLY A 591 -25.52 4.75 30.31
CA GLY A 591 -24.20 5.38 30.46
C GLY A 591 -23.82 6.28 29.30
N ALA A 592 -23.20 7.42 29.59
CA ALA A 592 -22.56 8.31 28.62
C ALA A 592 -21.68 7.49 27.66
N GLY A 593 -21.79 7.72 26.34
CA GLY A 593 -21.18 6.88 25.31
C GLY A 593 -19.66 6.81 25.40
N PHE A 594 -19.01 5.93 24.61
CA PHE A 594 -17.54 5.81 24.60
C PHE A 594 -16.86 7.15 24.58
N ALA A 595 -17.41 8.12 23.83
CA ALA A 595 -16.85 9.44 23.64
C ALA A 595 -17.16 10.43 24.80
N ASP A 596 -18.11 10.17 25.69
CA ASP A 596 -18.66 11.15 26.64
C ASP A 596 -18.03 11.13 28.05
N ASP A 597 -16.80 10.64 28.17
CA ASP A 597 -16.02 10.72 29.40
C ASP A 597 -15.52 12.17 29.65
N PRO A 598 -15.92 12.84 30.75
CA PRO A 598 -15.55 14.23 31.02
C PRO A 598 -14.05 14.45 31.23
N ILE A 599 -13.35 13.46 31.79
CA ILE A 599 -11.91 13.55 32.06
C ILE A 599 -11.17 13.47 30.73
N ARG A 600 -11.53 12.49 29.88
CA ARG A 600 -10.92 12.33 28.56
C ARG A 600 -11.22 13.52 27.65
N GLU A 601 -12.44 14.05 27.65
CA GLU A 601 -12.80 15.24 26.87
C GLU A 601 -11.97 16.46 27.31
N ARG A 602 -11.83 16.68 28.62
CA ARG A 602 -11.01 17.78 29.15
C ARG A 602 -9.55 17.60 28.77
N PHE A 603 -9.01 16.38 28.85
CA PHE A 603 -7.63 16.11 28.48
C PHE A 603 -7.39 16.30 26.97
N ALA A 604 -8.23 15.67 26.13
CA ALA A 604 -8.15 15.77 24.67
C ALA A 604 -8.26 17.22 24.20
N SER A 605 -9.21 18.01 24.73
CA SER A 605 -9.35 19.44 24.39
C SER A 605 -8.11 20.27 24.74
N GLN A 606 -7.41 19.98 25.85
CA GLN A 606 -6.15 20.64 26.18
C GLN A 606 -5.02 20.24 25.22
N VAL A 607 -4.92 18.97 24.86
CA VAL A 607 -3.94 18.51 23.84
C VAL A 607 -4.17 19.23 22.52
N VAL A 608 -5.43 19.29 22.05
CA VAL A 608 -5.79 20.02 20.81
C VAL A 608 -5.41 21.49 20.92
N ARG A 609 -5.67 22.14 22.06
CA ARG A 609 -5.29 23.53 22.29
C ARG A 609 -3.77 23.73 22.23
N ILE A 610 -2.99 22.85 22.84
CA ILE A 610 -1.51 22.88 22.84
C ILE A 610 -0.99 22.78 21.40
N LEU A 611 -1.50 21.80 20.63
CA LEU A 611 -1.12 21.62 19.23
C LEU A 611 -1.46 22.87 18.41
N SER A 612 -2.66 23.42 18.55
CA SER A 612 -3.07 24.64 17.83
C SER A 612 -2.24 25.88 18.21
N HIS A 613 -1.78 26.01 19.46
CA HIS A 613 -0.90 27.13 19.85
C HIS A 613 0.52 27.01 19.28
N ALA A 614 0.95 25.78 18.99
CA ALA A 614 2.20 25.52 18.31
C ALA A 614 2.10 25.74 16.79
N ALA A 615 0.88 25.72 16.23
CA ALA A 615 0.60 26.00 14.82
C ALA A 615 1.05 27.42 14.43
N GLY A 616 1.67 27.57 13.26
CA GLY A 616 2.05 28.88 12.71
C GLY A 616 3.25 29.56 13.38
N ARG A 617 3.77 29.03 14.50
CA ARG A 617 5.14 29.37 14.88
C ARG A 617 6.04 28.76 13.80
N PRO A 618 7.05 29.50 13.26
CA PRO A 618 8.14 28.81 12.58
C PRO A 618 8.57 27.69 13.51
N TYR A 619 9.04 26.54 13.02
CA TYR A 619 9.48 25.48 13.91
C TYR A 619 10.59 26.03 14.84
N VAL A 620 10.22 26.62 15.98
CA VAL A 620 11.11 27.28 16.94
C VAL A 620 11.59 26.19 17.90
N GLY A 621 12.11 25.15 17.28
CA GLY A 621 13.24 24.41 17.77
C GLY A 621 14.13 24.36 16.54
N GLN A 622 15.13 25.23 16.45
CA GLN A 622 16.29 24.85 15.68
C GLN A 622 16.83 23.61 16.39
N TRP A 623 16.44 22.45 15.89
CA TRP A 623 17.17 21.22 16.06
C TRP A 623 18.58 21.49 15.51
N GLU A 624 19.54 21.72 16.39
CA GLU A 624 20.94 21.64 16.01
C GLU A 624 21.24 20.16 15.80
N ALA A 625 21.17 19.68 14.56
CA ALA A 625 21.73 18.37 14.25
C ALA A 625 23.25 18.39 14.14
N GLY A 626 23.89 19.01 15.12
CA GLY A 626 25.33 19.01 15.22
C GLY A 626 25.89 17.60 15.48
N ARG A 627 25.10 16.66 16.01
CA ARG A 627 25.59 15.30 16.35
C ARG A 627 24.47 14.25 16.24
N TRP A 628 24.20 13.77 15.03
CA TRP A 628 23.75 12.39 14.91
C TRP A 628 24.78 11.51 15.64
N PRO A 629 24.39 10.49 16.42
CA PRO A 629 25.35 9.51 16.90
C PRO A 629 26.12 9.02 15.68
N ARG A 630 27.44 9.26 15.64
CA ARG A 630 28.30 8.54 14.72
C ARG A 630 28.12 7.09 15.15
N GLY A 631 27.35 6.32 14.37
CA GLY A 631 27.08 4.93 14.71
C GLY A 631 28.42 4.28 15.02
N GLY A 632 28.49 3.63 16.18
CA GLY A 632 29.60 2.76 16.55
C GLY A 632 29.64 1.59 15.58
N GLY A 633 30.12 1.84 14.37
CA GLY A 633 30.77 0.82 13.59
C GLY A 633 32.21 0.80 14.06
N GLU A 634 32.53 -0.11 14.97
CA GLU A 634 33.88 -0.65 15.05
C GLU A 634 34.16 -1.35 13.72
N GLY A 635 34.58 -0.56 12.72
CA GLY A 635 35.27 -1.03 11.54
C GLY A 635 36.69 -0.51 11.66
N GLY A 636 37.58 -1.34 12.18
CA GLY A 636 39.02 -1.08 12.22
C GLY A 636 39.54 -0.71 10.83
N ARG A 637 40.50 0.21 10.82
CA ARG A 637 41.39 0.46 9.69
C ARG A 637 42.14 -0.80 9.28
#